data_AF-A0AA92WLN0-F1
#
_entry.id   AF-A0AA92WLN0-F1
#
_cell.length_a   1.000
_cell.length_b   1.000
_cell.length_c   1.000
_cell.angle_alpha   90.00
_cell.angle_beta   90.00
_cell.angle_gamma   90.00
#
_symmetry.space_group_name_H-M   'P 1'
#
loop_
_entity.id
_entity.type
_entity.pdbx_description
1 polymer ?
#
loop_
_entity_poly.entity_id
_entity_poly.type
_entity_poly.pdbx_seq_one_letter_code
_entity_poly.pdbx_strand_id
1 'polypeptide(L)'
;MIYHQGGVTVEPLYNKVRDFAMEFEMKDGKALYRGLSLFDTIKNAYSGNVLCSEDDKVEMMKPLISEAQLAGIRQRIIEVMEPVLKDIYSGPFGVDMMICTKGEKDEFCEAVLNQEGEDVNRTGLGVVPCIEINLRRTMGHVAIDLYEHLVANSSDEMKTNRTNIMRVEYDGNRYHLRIKPGRPSEEAPLH
;
A
#
# COMPACT_ATOMS: atom_id res chain seq x y z
N MET A 1 7.41 -22.70 -15.68
CA MET A 1 7.05 -21.36 -15.18
C MET A 1 8.23 -20.40 -15.21
N ILE A 2 9.42 -20.73 -14.68
CA ILE A 2 10.60 -19.84 -14.75
C ILE A 2 11.13 -19.65 -16.19
N TYR A 3 11.13 -20.69 -17.02
CA TYR A 3 11.64 -20.62 -18.40
C TYR A 3 10.90 -19.62 -19.32
N HIS A 4 9.69 -19.16 -18.96
CA HIS A 4 8.93 -18.19 -19.75
C HIS A 4 9.08 -16.74 -19.27
N GLN A 5 9.70 -16.51 -18.11
CA GLN A 5 9.73 -15.18 -17.48
C GLN A 5 10.93 -14.32 -17.91
N GLY A 6 11.85 -14.83 -18.75
CA GLY A 6 12.93 -14.05 -19.38
C GLY A 6 14.01 -13.51 -18.44
N GLY A 7 13.81 -13.61 -17.12
CA GLY A 7 14.73 -13.19 -16.08
C GLY A 7 14.24 -13.62 -14.69
N VAL A 8 15.08 -13.44 -13.68
CA VAL A 8 14.77 -13.67 -12.26
C VAL A 8 15.28 -12.46 -11.49
N THR A 9 14.43 -11.88 -10.65
CA THR A 9 14.83 -10.87 -9.66
C THR A 9 15.15 -11.56 -8.35
N VAL A 10 16.23 -11.15 -7.70
CA VAL A 10 16.63 -11.65 -6.37
C VAL A 10 16.68 -10.46 -5.44
N GLU A 11 15.90 -10.51 -4.37
CA GLU A 11 15.78 -9.46 -3.37
C GLU A 11 15.98 -10.05 -1.97
N PRO A 12 16.42 -9.24 -0.99
CA PRO A 12 16.44 -9.67 0.40
C PRO A 12 15.05 -10.09 0.88
N LEU A 13 15.00 -11.15 1.69
CA LEU A 13 13.76 -11.57 2.35
C LEU A 13 13.57 -10.73 3.62
N TYR A 14 12.58 -9.85 3.62
CA TYR A 14 12.25 -9.02 4.77
C TYR A 14 11.22 -9.68 5.68
N ASN A 15 11.42 -9.57 6.99
CA ASN A 15 10.43 -9.94 8.00
C ASN A 15 9.33 -8.87 8.01
N LYS A 16 8.31 -9.07 7.19
CA LYS A 16 7.24 -8.09 6.98
C LYS A 16 6.44 -7.83 8.26
N VAL A 17 6.15 -6.55 8.51
CA VAL A 17 5.20 -6.08 9.53
C VAL A 17 3.91 -5.59 8.87
N ARG A 18 4.00 -4.87 7.74
CA ARG A 18 2.82 -4.30 7.06
C ARG A 18 3.09 -4.07 5.59
N ASP A 19 2.19 -4.53 4.72
CA ASP A 19 2.14 -4.14 3.31
C ASP A 19 1.29 -2.87 3.14
N PHE A 20 1.73 -1.98 2.27
CA PHE A 20 0.94 -0.81 1.85
C PHE A 20 1.39 -0.34 0.46
N ALA A 21 0.60 0.52 -0.16
CA ALA A 21 0.97 1.17 -1.42
C ALA A 21 0.56 2.62 -1.42
N MET A 22 1.20 3.38 -2.31
CA MET A 22 0.75 4.71 -2.71
C MET A 22 0.25 4.65 -4.14
N GLU A 23 -0.96 5.11 -4.34
CA GLU A 23 -1.62 5.12 -5.65
C GLU A 23 -1.53 6.50 -6.27
N PHE A 24 -1.29 6.55 -7.58
CA PHE A 24 -1.05 7.77 -8.35
C PHE A 24 -1.69 7.70 -9.73
N GLU A 25 -1.84 8.85 -10.39
CA GLU A 25 -2.18 8.95 -11.79
C GLU A 25 -1.18 9.83 -12.53
N MET A 26 -0.54 9.28 -13.56
CA MET A 26 0.32 10.04 -14.46
C MET A 26 -0.52 10.73 -15.53
N LYS A 27 -0.54 12.06 -15.51
CA LYS A 27 -1.31 12.88 -16.45
C LYS A 27 -0.52 14.13 -16.81
N ASP A 28 -0.40 14.42 -18.11
CA ASP A 28 0.32 15.59 -18.63
C ASP A 28 1.76 15.73 -18.08
N GLY A 29 2.44 14.58 -17.91
CA GLY A 29 3.79 14.51 -17.35
C GLY A 29 3.87 14.77 -15.84
N LYS A 30 2.74 14.73 -15.13
CA LYS A 30 2.62 14.93 -13.68
C LYS A 30 2.08 13.71 -12.97
N ALA A 31 2.73 13.33 -11.86
CA ALA A 31 2.27 12.26 -10.99
C ALA A 31 1.34 12.83 -9.93
N LEU A 32 0.04 12.55 -10.07
CA LEU A 32 -1.01 13.01 -9.17
C LEU A 32 -1.27 11.95 -8.10
N TYR A 33 -1.05 12.27 -6.83
CA TYR A 33 -1.35 11.34 -5.74
C TYR A 33 -2.85 11.07 -5.62
N ARG A 34 -3.23 9.80 -5.46
CA ARG A 34 -4.61 9.32 -5.33
C ARG A 34 -4.95 8.77 -3.94
N GLY A 35 -3.96 8.27 -3.19
CA GLY A 35 -4.16 7.88 -1.79
C GLY A 35 -3.33 6.67 -1.36
N LEU A 36 -3.36 6.40 -0.06
CA LEU A 36 -2.79 5.19 0.54
C LEU A 36 -3.69 3.98 0.22
N SER A 37 -3.07 2.82 0.06
CA SER A 37 -3.74 1.53 -0.04
C SER A 37 -3.14 0.60 1.02
N LEU A 38 -3.93 0.24 2.02
CA LEU A 38 -3.50 -0.69 3.08
C LEU A 38 -4.07 -2.07 2.76
N PHE A 39 -3.23 -2.95 2.22
CA PHE A 39 -3.66 -4.28 1.76
C PHE A 39 -3.07 -5.40 2.60
N ASP A 40 -3.78 -6.52 2.62
CA ASP A 40 -3.31 -7.77 3.21
C ASP A 40 -2.94 -8.76 2.09
N THR A 41 -1.80 -9.42 2.23
CA THR A 41 -1.42 -10.58 1.42
C THR A 41 -1.51 -11.87 2.24
N ILE A 42 -2.20 -12.89 1.72
CA ILE A 42 -2.27 -14.24 2.32
C ILE A 42 -1.57 -15.20 1.35
N LYS A 43 -0.55 -15.93 1.84
CA LYS A 43 0.24 -16.86 1.01
C LYS A 43 0.76 -16.22 -0.29
N ASN A 44 1.30 -15.00 -0.18
CA ASN A 44 1.84 -14.20 -1.30
C ASN A 44 0.81 -13.77 -2.36
N ALA A 45 -0.49 -13.92 -2.09
CA ALA A 45 -1.55 -13.42 -2.96
C ALA A 45 -2.27 -12.27 -2.27
N TYR A 46 -2.62 -11.24 -3.05
CA TYR A 46 -3.51 -10.18 -2.61
C TYR A 46 -4.81 -10.76 -2.05
N SER A 47 -5.17 -10.39 -0.82
CA SER A 47 -6.34 -10.91 -0.12
C SER A 47 -7.42 -9.87 0.13
N GLY A 48 -7.06 -8.59 0.14
CA GLY A 48 -8.00 -7.49 0.31
C GLY A 48 -7.36 -6.15 0.64
N ASN A 49 -8.20 -5.12 0.72
CA ASN A 49 -7.84 -3.75 1.08
C ASN A 49 -8.77 -3.18 2.14
N VAL A 50 -8.21 -2.34 2.99
CA VAL A 50 -9.00 -1.49 3.89
C VAL A 50 -9.75 -0.43 3.09
N LEU A 51 -11.04 -0.29 3.38
CA LEU A 51 -11.92 0.77 2.89
C LEU A 51 -12.20 1.76 4.02
N CYS A 52 -11.42 2.83 4.08
CA CYS A 52 -11.62 3.96 4.98
C CYS A 52 -11.03 5.24 4.36
N SER A 53 -11.21 6.36 5.05
CA SER A 53 -10.67 7.64 4.60
C SER A 53 -9.13 7.62 4.56
N GLU A 54 -8.54 8.56 3.83
CA GLU A 54 -7.09 8.76 3.82
C GLU A 54 -6.58 9.07 5.24
N ASP A 55 -7.27 9.96 5.96
CA ASP A 55 -6.92 10.34 7.33
C ASP A 55 -6.92 9.13 8.27
N ASP A 56 -7.92 8.24 8.15
CA ASP A 56 -7.97 7.00 8.93
C ASP A 56 -6.82 6.05 8.55
N LYS A 57 -6.44 5.97 7.27
CA LYS A 57 -5.30 5.16 6.82
C LYS A 57 -3.99 5.70 7.40
N VAL A 58 -3.81 7.03 7.41
CA VAL A 58 -2.66 7.68 8.02
C VAL A 58 -2.64 7.41 9.52
N GLU A 59 -3.77 7.55 10.22
CA GLU A 59 -3.90 7.25 11.66
C GLU A 59 -3.53 5.81 11.99
N MET A 60 -3.97 4.83 11.19
CA MET A 60 -3.58 3.42 11.34
C MET A 60 -2.08 3.18 11.17
N MET A 61 -1.39 4.03 10.40
CA MET A 61 0.05 3.91 10.12
C MET A 61 0.92 4.65 11.12
N LYS A 62 0.39 5.62 11.88
CA LYS A 62 1.13 6.41 12.88
C LYS A 62 1.97 5.60 13.88
N PRO A 63 1.53 4.41 14.37
CA PRO A 63 2.36 3.58 15.24
C PRO A 63 3.58 2.97 14.55
N LEU A 64 3.56 2.88 13.21
CA LEU A 64 4.56 2.18 12.40
C LEU A 64 5.44 3.12 11.59
N ILE A 65 4.97 4.32 11.27
CA ILE A 65 5.69 5.32 10.45
C ILE A 65 5.12 6.72 10.68
N SER A 66 5.99 7.73 10.69
CA SER A 66 5.53 9.11 10.83
C SER A 66 4.83 9.62 9.57
N GLU A 67 3.88 10.52 9.78
CA GLU A 67 3.16 11.16 8.68
C GLU A 67 4.12 11.98 7.79
N ALA A 68 5.11 12.63 8.42
CA ALA A 68 6.16 13.35 7.71
C ALA A 68 6.99 12.42 6.81
N GLN A 69 7.32 11.21 7.28
CA GLN A 69 8.07 10.24 6.48
C GLN A 69 7.22 9.70 5.31
N LEU A 70 5.93 9.39 5.54
CA LEU A 70 5.01 9.03 4.45
C LEU A 70 4.92 10.15 3.39
N ALA A 71 4.79 11.40 3.82
CA ALA A 71 4.77 12.53 2.91
C ALA A 71 6.09 12.69 2.13
N GLY A 72 7.23 12.44 2.78
CA GLY A 72 8.55 12.45 2.16
C GLY A 72 8.71 11.36 1.10
N ILE A 73 8.32 10.11 1.42
CA ILE A 73 8.31 8.99 0.47
C ILE A 73 7.44 9.31 -0.74
N ARG A 74 6.22 9.82 -0.52
CA ARG A 74 5.32 10.25 -1.60
C ARG A 74 5.98 11.27 -2.52
N GLN A 75 6.58 12.30 -1.93
CA GLN A 75 7.24 13.37 -2.68
C GLN A 75 8.43 12.82 -3.49
N ARG A 76 9.21 11.91 -2.90
CA ARG A 76 10.32 11.25 -3.56
C ARG A 76 9.87 10.42 -4.76
N ILE A 77 8.77 9.70 -4.65
CA ILE A 77 8.18 8.96 -5.77
C ILE A 77 7.79 9.90 -6.90
N ILE A 78 7.10 11.00 -6.60
CA ILE A 78 6.72 11.98 -7.63
C ILE A 78 7.96 12.50 -8.37
N GLU A 79 9.00 12.88 -7.66
CA GLU A 79 10.25 13.41 -8.23
C GLU A 79 10.98 12.40 -9.13
N VAL A 80 10.95 11.12 -8.78
CA VAL A 80 11.60 10.05 -9.56
C VAL A 80 10.73 9.63 -10.74
N MET A 81 9.43 9.48 -10.54
CA MET A 81 8.52 8.90 -11.53
C MET A 81 8.12 9.91 -12.62
N GLU A 82 7.98 11.20 -12.31
CA GLU A 82 7.67 12.23 -13.31
C GLU A 82 8.65 12.21 -14.50
N PRO A 83 9.97 12.39 -14.32
CA PRO A 83 10.91 12.42 -15.45
C PRO A 83 11.02 11.07 -16.17
N VAL A 84 10.82 9.95 -15.48
CA VAL A 84 10.93 8.59 -16.05
C VAL A 84 9.72 8.22 -16.90
N LEU A 85 8.52 8.63 -16.50
CA LEU A 85 7.28 8.28 -17.20
C LEU A 85 6.76 9.39 -18.12
N LYS A 86 7.29 10.61 -18.01
CA LYS A 86 6.92 11.73 -18.87
C LYS A 86 7.02 11.33 -20.34
N ASP A 87 5.98 11.62 -21.09
CA ASP A 87 5.84 11.32 -22.53
C ASP A 87 5.89 9.81 -22.89
N ILE A 88 5.97 8.91 -21.90
CA ILE A 88 6.05 7.46 -22.08
C ILE A 88 4.78 6.76 -21.58
N TYR A 89 4.23 7.22 -20.46
CA TYR A 89 3.06 6.63 -19.83
C TYR A 89 2.08 7.70 -19.36
N SER A 90 0.79 7.49 -19.60
CA SER A 90 -0.29 8.24 -18.96
C SER A 90 -1.37 7.27 -18.52
N GLY A 91 -1.77 7.38 -17.25
CA GLY A 91 -2.68 6.45 -16.62
C GLY A 91 -2.37 6.23 -15.13
N PRO A 92 -3.19 5.40 -14.47
CA PRO A 92 -3.01 5.05 -13.07
C PRO A 92 -1.78 4.18 -12.85
N PHE A 93 -1.05 4.42 -11.76
CA PHE A 93 0.02 3.52 -11.30
C PHE A 93 0.08 3.45 -9.78
N GLY A 94 0.50 2.29 -9.28
CA GLY A 94 0.73 2.07 -7.84
C GLY A 94 2.19 1.76 -7.55
N VAL A 95 2.65 2.14 -6.36
CA VAL A 95 3.97 1.76 -5.83
C VAL A 95 3.74 0.98 -4.55
N ASP A 96 4.08 -0.31 -4.60
CA ASP A 96 3.94 -1.23 -3.47
C ASP A 96 5.15 -1.08 -2.54
N MET A 97 4.89 -1.11 -1.25
CA MET A 97 5.82 -0.83 -0.17
C MET A 97 5.59 -1.79 0.98
N MET A 98 6.57 -1.88 1.88
CA MET A 98 6.38 -2.57 3.14
C MET A 98 7.10 -1.90 4.29
N ILE A 99 6.53 -2.05 5.47
CA ILE A 99 7.23 -1.91 6.74
C ILE A 99 7.65 -3.31 7.16
N CYS A 100 8.90 -3.47 7.56
CA CYS A 100 9.49 -4.72 8.00
C CYS A 100 10.23 -4.54 9.32
N THR A 101 10.61 -5.64 9.97
CA THR A 101 11.59 -5.54 11.04
C THR A 101 12.98 -5.33 10.44
N LYS A 102 13.74 -4.37 10.96
CA LYS A 102 15.10 -4.03 10.56
C LYS A 102 16.12 -4.78 11.42
N GLY A 103 16.79 -5.76 10.82
CA GLY A 103 18.01 -6.37 11.36
C GLY A 103 19.25 -5.55 11.00
N GLU A 104 20.37 -5.84 11.66
CA GLU A 104 21.66 -5.15 11.44
C GLU A 104 22.18 -5.25 9.98
N LYS A 105 21.68 -6.20 9.19
CA LYS A 105 22.11 -6.48 7.81
C LYS A 105 21.14 -5.99 6.73
N ASP A 106 20.04 -5.34 7.12
CA ASP A 106 19.00 -4.91 6.19
C ASP A 106 19.34 -3.54 5.59
N GLU A 107 20.37 -3.49 4.74
CA GLU A 107 20.96 -2.26 4.17
C GLU A 107 19.99 -1.47 3.27
N PHE A 108 18.98 -2.14 2.71
CA PHE A 108 18.07 -1.57 1.72
C PHE A 108 16.75 -1.05 2.32
N CYS A 109 16.56 -1.15 3.64
CA CYS A 109 15.40 -0.56 4.32
C CYS A 109 15.79 0.73 5.06
N GLU A 110 15.05 1.81 4.80
CA GLU A 110 15.24 3.08 5.48
C GLU A 110 14.75 2.95 6.93
N ALA A 111 15.40 3.64 7.87
CA ALA A 111 14.93 3.65 9.25
C ALA A 111 13.56 4.33 9.35
N VAL A 112 12.66 3.76 10.15
CA VAL A 112 11.38 4.39 10.47
C VAL A 112 11.59 5.53 11.47
N LEU A 113 11.00 6.69 11.22
CA LEU A 113 11.09 7.87 12.08
C LEU A 113 9.83 8.06 12.94
N ASN A 114 9.96 8.64 14.14
CA ASN A 114 8.80 9.10 14.96
C ASN A 114 8.22 10.37 14.34
N GLN A 115 7.15 10.83 14.98
CA GLN A 115 6.50 12.11 14.69
C GLN A 115 7.41 13.33 14.92
N GLU A 116 8.52 13.20 15.64
CA GLU A 116 9.53 14.27 15.85
C GLU A 116 10.63 14.24 14.78
N GLY A 117 10.59 13.29 13.83
CA GLY A 117 11.61 13.12 12.80
C GLY A 117 12.89 12.43 13.29
N GLU A 118 12.87 11.90 14.50
CA GLU A 118 13.95 11.12 15.08
C GLU A 118 13.81 9.64 14.72
N ASP A 119 14.94 8.98 14.50
CA ASP A 119 14.98 7.51 14.52
C ASP A 119 14.72 7.07 15.97
N VAL A 120 13.43 6.90 16.28
CA VAL A 120 12.96 6.47 17.60
C VAL A 120 13.57 5.11 17.86
N ASN A 121 14.58 5.08 18.70
CA ASN A 121 14.85 3.97 19.60
C ASN A 121 14.99 2.60 18.96
N ARG A 122 15.84 2.36 17.95
CA ARG A 122 16.16 0.97 17.57
C ARG A 122 14.88 0.10 17.49
N THR A 123 13.77 0.63 16.95
CA THR A 123 12.46 -0.05 16.97
C THR A 123 12.56 -1.44 16.35
N GLY A 124 13.65 -1.68 15.62
CA GLY A 124 13.86 -2.83 14.81
C GLY A 124 12.87 -2.78 13.68
N LEU A 125 12.44 -1.60 13.21
CA LEU A 125 11.59 -1.41 12.03
C LEU A 125 12.34 -0.66 10.93
N GLY A 126 12.00 -1.01 9.69
CA GLY A 126 12.45 -0.34 8.49
C GLY A 126 11.32 -0.23 7.47
N VAL A 127 11.44 0.74 6.57
CA VAL A 127 10.54 0.90 5.43
C VAL A 127 11.29 0.57 4.15
N VAL A 128 10.70 -0.28 3.31
CA VAL A 128 11.14 -0.50 1.93
C VAL A 128 10.21 0.35 1.06
N PRO A 129 10.68 1.52 0.58
CA PRO A 129 9.82 2.53 -0.04
C PRO A 129 9.40 2.18 -1.47
N CYS A 130 9.91 1.09 -2.05
CA CYS A 130 9.53 0.61 -3.37
C CYS A 130 9.90 -0.88 -3.50
N ILE A 131 8.89 -1.74 -3.63
CA ILE A 131 9.04 -3.18 -3.91
C ILE A 131 8.67 -3.44 -5.38
N GLU A 132 7.50 -2.95 -5.79
CA GLU A 132 7.00 -3.11 -7.15
C GLU A 132 6.32 -1.83 -7.62
N ILE A 133 6.52 -1.50 -8.90
CA ILE A 133 5.81 -0.43 -9.58
C ILE A 133 4.83 -1.04 -10.57
N ASN A 134 3.56 -0.75 -10.38
CA ASN A 134 2.45 -1.28 -11.16
C ASN A 134 1.89 -0.20 -12.10
N LEU A 135 2.30 -0.16 -13.37
CA LEU A 135 1.80 0.80 -14.38
C LEU A 135 0.42 0.41 -14.94
N ARG A 136 -0.55 0.26 -14.03
CA ARG A 136 -1.96 -0.03 -14.32
C ARG A 136 -2.83 0.39 -13.14
N ARG A 137 -4.14 0.35 -13.33
CA ARG A 137 -5.08 0.46 -12.23
C ARG A 137 -4.91 -0.75 -11.30
N THR A 138 -4.59 -0.47 -10.04
CA THR A 138 -4.39 -1.50 -9.00
C THR A 138 -5.68 -1.73 -8.21
N MET A 139 -5.69 -2.77 -7.35
CA MET A 139 -6.77 -2.94 -6.38
C MET A 139 -6.79 -1.85 -5.30
N GLY A 140 -5.70 -1.08 -5.12
CA GLY A 140 -5.67 0.12 -4.29
C GLY A 140 -6.53 1.24 -4.86
N HIS A 141 -6.41 1.50 -6.16
CA HIS A 141 -7.30 2.43 -6.85
C HIS A 141 -8.79 2.04 -6.68
N VAL A 142 -9.10 0.75 -6.86
CA VAL A 142 -10.47 0.24 -6.68
C VAL A 142 -10.96 0.43 -5.25
N ALA A 143 -10.10 0.19 -4.25
CA ALA A 143 -10.45 0.39 -2.84
C ALA A 143 -10.77 1.85 -2.52
N ILE A 144 -9.96 2.77 -3.02
CA ILE A 144 -10.17 4.22 -2.85
C ILE A 144 -11.50 4.63 -3.49
N ASP A 145 -11.69 4.32 -4.78
CA ASP A 145 -12.91 4.67 -5.52
C ASP A 145 -14.17 4.03 -4.88
N LEU A 146 -14.06 2.79 -4.40
CA LEU A 146 -15.15 2.07 -3.75
C LEU A 146 -15.53 2.70 -2.40
N TYR A 147 -14.54 3.10 -1.60
CA TYR A 147 -14.80 3.79 -0.34
C TYR A 147 -15.56 5.10 -0.58
N GLU A 148 -15.09 5.93 -1.52
CA GLU A 148 -15.77 7.18 -1.88
C GLU A 148 -17.21 6.95 -2.36
N HIS A 149 -17.41 5.93 -3.20
CA HIS A 149 -18.74 5.56 -3.67
C HIS A 149 -19.67 5.15 -2.52
N LEU A 150 -19.18 4.35 -1.56
CA LEU A 150 -19.96 3.92 -0.40
C LEU A 150 -20.32 5.12 0.49
N VAL A 151 -19.40 6.04 0.74
CA VAL A 151 -19.67 7.25 1.54
C VAL A 151 -20.76 8.11 0.88
N ALA A 152 -20.70 8.27 -0.45
CA ALA A 152 -21.67 9.08 -1.19
C ALA A 152 -23.06 8.44 -1.26
N ASN A 153 -23.17 7.11 -1.28
CA ASN A 153 -24.41 6.42 -1.63
C ASN A 153 -25.04 5.57 -0.49
N SER A 154 -24.39 5.44 0.67
CA SER A 154 -24.92 4.63 1.78
C SER A 154 -25.73 5.45 2.78
N SER A 155 -26.60 4.80 3.56
CA SER A 155 -27.32 5.41 4.69
C SER A 155 -26.36 5.84 5.82
N ASP A 156 -26.76 6.76 6.69
CA ASP A 156 -25.88 7.31 7.75
C ASP A 156 -25.38 6.26 8.75
N GLU A 157 -26.09 5.14 8.93
CA GLU A 157 -25.63 3.98 9.71
C GLU A 157 -24.43 3.25 9.06
N MET A 158 -24.29 3.30 7.73
CA MET A 158 -23.14 2.76 7.00
C MET A 158 -21.95 3.73 6.94
N LYS A 159 -22.18 5.05 7.10
CA LYS A 159 -21.13 6.08 7.06
C LYS A 159 -20.32 6.22 8.35
N THR A 160 -20.91 5.87 9.48
CA THR A 160 -20.41 6.31 10.80
C THR A 160 -19.48 5.33 11.50
N ASN A 161 -19.34 4.07 11.03
CA ASN A 161 -18.80 3.04 11.93
C ASN A 161 -18.04 1.86 11.33
N ARG A 162 -17.51 1.93 10.10
CA ARG A 162 -16.77 0.78 9.57
C ARG A 162 -15.49 1.14 8.81
N THR A 163 -14.37 0.79 9.43
CA THR A 163 -13.29 0.12 8.69
C THR A 163 -13.92 -1.12 8.05
N ASN A 164 -14.13 -1.10 6.74
CA ASN A 164 -14.53 -2.28 5.99
C ASN A 164 -13.31 -2.85 5.28
N ILE A 165 -13.35 -4.13 4.95
CA ILE A 165 -12.34 -4.77 4.11
C ILE A 165 -13.01 -5.21 2.83
N MET A 166 -12.46 -4.76 1.70
CA MET A 166 -12.72 -5.33 0.40
C MET A 166 -11.89 -6.60 0.24
N ARG A 167 -12.51 -7.75 -0.02
CA ARG A 167 -11.84 -9.02 -0.28
C ARG A 167 -12.20 -9.57 -1.65
N VAL A 168 -11.24 -10.21 -2.29
CA VAL A 168 -11.44 -10.99 -3.52
C VAL A 168 -11.40 -12.47 -3.15
N GLU A 169 -12.53 -13.16 -3.27
CA GLU A 169 -12.68 -14.57 -2.86
C GLU A 169 -13.03 -15.44 -4.06
N TYR A 170 -12.40 -16.61 -4.17
CA TYR A 170 -12.73 -17.61 -5.19
C TYR A 170 -13.62 -18.69 -4.58
N ASP A 171 -14.82 -18.92 -5.14
CA ASP A 171 -15.78 -19.90 -4.63
C ASP A 171 -15.61 -21.32 -5.21
N GLY A 172 -14.58 -21.53 -6.05
CA GLY A 172 -14.40 -22.77 -6.82
C GLY A 172 -14.81 -22.63 -8.30
N ASN A 173 -15.56 -21.58 -8.66
CA ASN A 173 -16.02 -21.32 -10.03
C ASN A 173 -15.70 -19.91 -10.51
N ARG A 174 -15.86 -18.88 -9.67
CA ARG A 174 -15.62 -17.48 -10.02
C ARG A 174 -15.09 -16.68 -8.84
N TYR A 175 -14.47 -15.54 -9.15
CA TYR A 175 -14.04 -14.57 -8.18
C TYR A 175 -15.20 -13.64 -7.78
N HIS A 176 -15.29 -13.32 -6.50
CA HIS A 176 -16.28 -12.42 -5.91
C HIS A 176 -15.56 -11.31 -5.18
N LEU A 177 -15.98 -10.06 -5.43
CA LEU A 177 -15.64 -8.94 -4.58
C LEU A 177 -16.64 -8.88 -3.43
N ARG A 178 -16.17 -8.97 -2.19
CA ARG A 178 -17.01 -8.87 -0.99
C ARG A 178 -16.52 -7.77 -0.08
N ILE A 179 -17.46 -7.02 0.48
CA ILE A 179 -17.19 -6.04 1.53
C ILE A 179 -17.59 -6.67 2.85
N LYS A 180 -16.66 -6.78 3.79
CA LYS A 180 -16.89 -7.33 5.13
C LYS A 180 -16.58 -6.26 6.18
N PRO A 181 -17.34 -6.17 7.28
CA PRO A 181 -16.95 -5.35 8.42
C PRO A 181 -15.65 -5.91 9.04
N GLY A 182 -14.73 -5.06 9.45
CA GLY A 182 -13.53 -5.47 10.18
C GLY A 182 -12.30 -4.61 9.94
N ARG A 183 -11.31 -4.76 10.82
CA ARG A 183 -9.97 -4.17 10.66
C ARG A 183 -9.05 -5.19 9.98
N PRO A 184 -8.03 -4.74 9.22
CA PRO A 184 -7.01 -5.65 8.67
C PRO A 184 -6.46 -6.53 9.79
N SER A 185 -6.14 -7.78 9.47
CA SER A 185 -5.76 -8.77 10.46
C SER A 185 -4.52 -8.29 11.24
N GLU A 186 -4.63 -8.11 12.57
CA GLU A 186 -3.44 -7.93 13.42
C GLU A 186 -2.53 -9.17 13.36
N GLU A 187 -3.10 -10.32 12.99
CA GLU A 187 -2.45 -11.62 12.91
C GLU A 187 -2.29 -12.12 11.47
N ALA A 188 -2.13 -11.23 10.47
CA ALA A 188 -1.63 -11.72 9.18
C ALA A 188 -0.27 -12.38 9.48
N PRO A 189 -0.15 -13.73 9.34
CA PRO A 189 0.97 -14.44 9.92
C PRO A 189 2.26 -13.84 9.37
N LEU A 190 3.13 -13.46 10.31
CA LEU A 190 4.55 -13.23 10.06
C LEU A 190 5.03 -14.44 9.26
N HIS A 191 5.23 -14.24 7.96
CA HIS A 191 5.85 -15.19 7.07
C HIS A 191 7.18 -14.61 6.64
#